data_AF-A0A2C5X9I9-F1
#
_entry.id   AF-A0A2C5X9I9-F1
#
_cell.length_a   1.000
_cell.length_b   1.000
_cell.length_c   1.000
_cell.angle_alpha   90.00
_cell.angle_beta   90.00
_cell.angle_gamma   90.00
#
_symmetry.space_group_name_H-M   'P 1'
#
loop_
_entity.id
_entity.type
_entity.pdbx_description
1 polymer ?
#
loop_
_entity_poly.entity_id
_entity_poly.type
_entity_poly.pdbx_seq_one_letter_code
_entity_poly.pdbx_strand_id
1 'polypeptide(L)'
;MATQPANVCKACDEALVIRVGDEEQGEEVTTVPDNVTLGCKCHYHWECLMEQASAMMASLKCPSCHTYLPDKPVLPSNSSPVPPPVLEASIYALYSNEGCHDENVDLLPSIKEEAYLQKNPEARPARALHVMCTEGDVQGMIEMLHDLDGQETDIGSILSYQDPLSNMKSGLHLALENGRQDVAWILLWMGSAADVNRFPVNVRQTAELMGLGRLDVHPRKDLRELKDGQGRLAQDVARQNPEVWTALLETGVLSL
;
A
#
# COMPACT_ATOMS: atom_id res chain seq x y z
N MET A 1 -16.82 -20.91 -34.95
CA MET A 1 -16.39 -19.49 -34.94
C MET A 1 -16.70 -18.95 -33.56
N ALA A 2 -15.69 -18.85 -32.70
CA ALA A 2 -15.84 -18.29 -31.36
C ALA A 2 -15.81 -16.76 -31.49
N THR A 3 -16.85 -16.11 -30.98
CA THR A 3 -17.01 -14.65 -30.90
C THR A 3 -15.86 -14.09 -30.06
N GLN A 4 -15.00 -13.25 -30.66
CA GLN A 4 -14.00 -12.47 -29.91
C GLN A 4 -14.73 -11.51 -28.95
N PRO A 5 -14.42 -11.50 -27.64
CA PRO A 5 -15.01 -10.54 -26.71
C PRO A 5 -14.47 -9.13 -26.97
N ALA A 6 -15.15 -8.11 -26.43
CA ALA A 6 -14.92 -6.70 -26.72
C ALA A 6 -13.47 -6.26 -26.42
N ASN A 7 -12.68 -6.03 -27.49
CA ASN A 7 -11.24 -5.75 -27.43
C ASN A 7 -10.87 -4.30 -27.08
N VAL A 8 -11.80 -3.50 -26.54
CA VAL A 8 -11.55 -2.08 -26.26
C VAL A 8 -11.99 -1.69 -24.85
N CYS A 9 -11.25 -0.77 -24.25
CA CYS A 9 -11.53 -0.19 -22.95
C CYS A 9 -12.80 0.65 -23.01
N LYS A 10 -13.70 0.48 -22.04
CA LYS A 10 -14.96 1.21 -21.95
C LYS A 10 -14.82 2.66 -21.48
N ALA A 11 -13.62 3.11 -21.16
CA ALA A 11 -13.34 4.48 -20.73
C ALA A 11 -12.66 5.32 -21.82
N CYS A 12 -11.65 4.78 -22.50
CA CYS A 12 -10.87 5.51 -23.52
C CYS A 12 -11.11 5.02 -24.96
N ASP A 13 -11.88 3.94 -25.18
CA ASP A 13 -12.13 3.31 -26.47
C ASP A 13 -10.88 2.76 -27.19
N GLU A 14 -9.75 2.67 -26.49
CA GLU A 14 -8.50 2.10 -27.02
C GLU A 14 -8.37 0.59 -26.77
N ALA A 15 -7.45 -0.05 -27.49
CA ALA A 15 -7.16 -1.47 -27.32
C ALA A 15 -6.60 -1.77 -25.93
N LEU A 16 -7.02 -2.88 -25.33
CA LEU A 16 -6.65 -3.32 -23.97
C LEU A 16 -5.24 -3.94 -23.89
N VAL A 17 -4.27 -3.21 -24.41
CA VAL A 17 -2.86 -3.57 -24.45
C VAL A 17 -2.00 -2.35 -24.14
N ILE A 18 -0.82 -2.60 -23.58
CA ILE A 18 0.24 -1.59 -23.40
C ILE A 18 1.37 -1.93 -24.38
N ARG A 19 2.01 -0.90 -24.94
CA ARG A 19 3.22 -1.06 -25.77
C ARG A 19 4.45 -1.02 -24.86
N VAL A 20 5.30 -2.03 -24.99
CA VAL A 20 6.52 -2.19 -24.19
C VAL A 20 7.70 -2.30 -25.15
N GLY A 21 8.75 -1.53 -24.88
CA GLY A 21 9.94 -1.39 -25.72
C GLY A 21 10.14 0.03 -26.23
N ASP A 22 11.38 0.44 -26.42
CA ASP A 22 11.77 1.75 -26.93
C ASP A 22 12.34 1.68 -28.37
N GLU A 23 11.54 2.13 -29.34
CA GLU A 23 11.95 2.21 -30.76
C GLU A 23 13.19 3.10 -30.95
N GLU A 24 13.36 4.14 -30.13
CA GLU A 24 14.48 5.08 -30.21
C GLU A 24 15.79 4.46 -29.69
N GLN A 25 15.70 3.47 -28.81
CA GLN A 25 16.85 2.69 -28.30
C GLN A 25 17.09 1.39 -29.10
N GLY A 26 16.29 1.12 -30.13
CA GLY A 26 16.42 -0.06 -30.99
C GLY A 26 15.89 -1.34 -30.35
N GLU A 27 15.03 -1.22 -29.33
CA GLU A 27 14.34 -2.35 -28.70
C GLU A 27 13.13 -2.77 -29.54
N GLU A 28 12.79 -4.06 -29.51
CA GLU A 28 11.59 -4.57 -30.18
C GLU A 28 10.34 -4.13 -29.40
N VAL A 29 9.46 -3.35 -30.04
CA VAL A 29 8.17 -2.99 -29.44
C VAL A 29 7.24 -4.19 -29.49
N THR A 30 6.87 -4.66 -28.31
CA THR A 30 5.87 -5.71 -28.13
C THR A 30 4.63 -5.13 -27.45
N THR A 31 3.50 -5.83 -27.57
CA THR A 31 2.27 -5.46 -26.88
C THR A 31 1.93 -6.50 -25.83
N VAL A 32 1.69 -6.03 -24.61
CA VAL A 32 1.28 -6.88 -23.49
C VAL A 32 -0.17 -6.56 -23.11
N PRO A 33 -0.94 -7.51 -22.59
CA PRO A 33 -2.30 -7.24 -22.14
C PRO A 33 -2.35 -6.18 -21.03
N ASP A 34 -3.43 -5.39 -21.00
CA ASP A 34 -3.88 -4.63 -19.82
C ASP A 34 -5.40 -4.62 -19.83
N ASN A 35 -5.98 -5.68 -19.28
CA ASN A 35 -7.42 -5.92 -19.33
C ASN A 35 -7.95 -6.33 -17.97
N VAL A 36 -8.76 -5.46 -17.38
CA VAL A 36 -9.63 -5.75 -16.25
C VAL A 36 -11.04 -6.04 -16.78
N THR A 37 -11.50 -7.28 -16.61
CA THR A 37 -12.86 -7.70 -16.94
C THR A 37 -13.70 -7.82 -15.68
N LEU A 38 -14.66 -6.90 -15.50
CA LEU A 38 -15.58 -6.92 -14.37
C LEU A 38 -16.61 -8.06 -14.48
N GLY A 39 -17.28 -8.39 -13.38
CA GLY A 39 -18.36 -9.40 -13.36
C GLY A 39 -19.49 -9.13 -14.37
N CYS A 40 -19.76 -7.85 -14.69
CA CYS A 40 -20.71 -7.43 -15.73
C CYS A 40 -20.19 -7.55 -17.18
N LYS A 41 -18.97 -8.06 -17.37
CA LYS A 41 -18.26 -8.21 -18.66
C LYS A 41 -17.89 -6.90 -19.36
N CYS A 42 -17.89 -5.78 -18.64
CA CYS A 42 -17.23 -4.57 -19.12
C CYS A 42 -15.71 -4.69 -18.93
N HIS A 43 -14.97 -4.12 -19.88
CA HIS A 43 -13.52 -4.21 -19.96
C HIS A 43 -12.89 -2.82 -19.83
N TYR A 44 -11.78 -2.73 -19.11
CA TYR A 44 -11.03 -1.49 -18.88
C TYR A 44 -9.53 -1.77 -18.81
N HIS A 45 -8.71 -0.79 -19.17
CA HIS A 45 -7.33 -0.69 -18.65
C HIS A 45 -7.37 -0.53 -17.13
N TRP A 46 -6.35 -1.02 -16.43
CA TRP A 46 -6.27 -0.85 -14.97
C TRP A 46 -6.39 0.62 -14.56
N GLU A 47 -5.57 1.48 -15.16
CA GLU A 47 -5.54 2.92 -14.85
C GLU A 47 -6.88 3.59 -15.15
N CYS A 48 -7.47 3.35 -16.33
CA CYS A 48 -8.78 3.90 -16.68
C CYS A 48 -9.90 3.50 -15.71
N LEU A 49 -9.86 2.29 -15.14
CA LEU A 49 -10.81 1.87 -14.12
C LEU A 49 -10.55 2.60 -12.79
N MET A 50 -9.28 2.72 -12.39
CA MET A 50 -8.86 3.40 -11.17
C MET A 50 -9.19 4.90 -11.19
N GLU A 51 -9.16 5.55 -12.35
CA GLU A 51 -9.66 6.93 -12.50
C GLU A 51 -11.14 7.07 -12.08
N GLN A 52 -11.95 6.01 -12.24
CA GLN A 52 -13.36 5.99 -11.83
C GLN A 52 -13.58 5.61 -10.36
N ALA A 53 -12.52 5.39 -9.58
CA ALA A 53 -12.58 4.83 -8.24
C ALA A 53 -13.53 5.59 -7.30
N SER A 54 -13.50 6.94 -7.29
CA SER A 54 -14.41 7.74 -6.46
C SER A 54 -15.90 7.48 -6.77
N ALA A 55 -16.26 7.38 -8.06
CA ALA A 55 -17.64 7.12 -8.49
C ALA A 55 -18.06 5.67 -8.19
N MET A 56 -17.13 4.72 -8.35
CA MET A 56 -17.33 3.32 -7.99
C MET A 56 -17.50 3.14 -6.48
N MET A 57 -16.70 3.81 -5.65
CA MET A 57 -16.86 3.77 -4.19
C MET A 57 -18.20 4.34 -3.72
N ALA A 58 -18.72 5.37 -4.41
CA ALA A 58 -19.99 5.98 -4.04
C ALA A 58 -21.22 5.11 -4.39
N SER A 59 -21.11 4.26 -5.41
CA SER A 59 -22.28 3.55 -5.99
C SER A 59 -22.17 2.03 -5.96
N LEU A 60 -20.96 1.50 -5.84
CA LEU A 60 -20.59 0.08 -6.01
C LEU A 60 -21.08 -0.50 -7.35
N LYS A 61 -21.10 0.34 -8.39
CA LYS A 61 -21.59 0.01 -9.72
C LYS A 61 -20.50 0.18 -10.78
N CYS A 62 -20.63 -0.58 -11.86
CA CYS A 62 -19.84 -0.39 -13.06
C CYS A 62 -20.03 1.05 -13.61
N PRO A 63 -18.95 1.78 -13.92
CA PRO A 63 -19.04 3.13 -14.48
C PRO A 63 -19.78 3.18 -15.83
N SER A 64 -19.68 2.15 -16.65
CA SER A 64 -20.23 2.17 -18.02
C SER A 64 -21.62 1.55 -18.16
N CYS A 65 -21.93 0.47 -17.43
CA CYS A 65 -23.24 -0.20 -17.54
C CYS A 65 -24.10 -0.10 -16.28
N HIS A 66 -23.60 0.51 -15.21
CA HIS A 66 -24.28 0.70 -13.93
C HIS A 66 -24.77 -0.56 -13.22
N THR A 67 -24.30 -1.74 -13.63
CA THR A 67 -24.52 -2.99 -12.92
C THR A 67 -23.85 -2.93 -11.56
N TYR A 68 -24.57 -3.33 -10.51
CA TYR A 68 -24.02 -3.46 -9.16
C TYR A 68 -22.97 -4.58 -9.16
N LEU A 69 -21.76 -4.27 -8.71
CA LEU A 69 -20.59 -5.13 -8.86
C LEU A 69 -20.36 -6.10 -7.70
N PRO A 70 -20.64 -5.74 -6.43
CA PRO A 70 -20.38 -6.67 -5.35
C PRO A 70 -21.12 -7.98 -5.51
N ASP A 71 -20.40 -9.08 -5.31
CA ASP A 71 -21.04 -10.38 -5.23
C ASP A 71 -21.99 -10.45 -4.05
N LYS A 72 -23.00 -11.32 -4.15
CA LYS A 72 -24.02 -11.47 -3.10
C LYS A 72 -23.32 -11.67 -1.75
N PRO A 73 -23.72 -10.94 -0.69
CA PRO A 73 -23.16 -11.15 0.63
C PRO A 73 -23.30 -12.62 1.01
N VAL A 74 -22.21 -13.24 1.46
CA VAL A 74 -22.27 -14.56 2.09
C VAL A 74 -23.10 -14.39 3.36
N LEU A 75 -24.39 -14.77 3.33
CA LEU A 75 -25.19 -14.78 4.54
C LEU A 75 -24.55 -15.78 5.52
N PRO A 76 -24.28 -15.40 6.78
CA PRO A 76 -23.90 -16.36 7.79
C PRO A 76 -25.03 -17.39 7.95
N SER A 77 -24.69 -18.66 7.83
CA SER A 77 -25.62 -19.75 8.12
C SER A 77 -26.12 -19.62 9.56
N ASN A 78 -27.44 -19.64 9.75
CA ASN A 78 -28.14 -19.45 11.02
C ASN A 78 -27.74 -20.51 12.07
N SER A 79 -26.63 -20.31 12.78
CA SER A 79 -26.31 -21.05 14.01
C SER A 79 -25.15 -20.39 14.77
N SER A 80 -25.36 -19.20 15.37
CA SER A 80 -24.75 -18.77 16.65
C SER A 80 -25.09 -17.31 16.97
N PRO A 81 -25.25 -16.93 18.25
CA PRO A 81 -25.45 -15.54 18.69
C PRO A 81 -24.11 -14.80 18.78
N VAL A 82 -23.42 -14.68 17.65
CA VAL A 82 -22.25 -13.79 17.49
C VAL A 82 -22.73 -12.55 16.75
N PRO A 83 -22.36 -11.32 17.16
CA PRO A 83 -22.70 -10.12 16.39
C PRO A 83 -22.27 -10.34 14.92
N PRO A 84 -23.10 -9.93 13.93
CA PRO A 84 -22.84 -10.24 12.54
C PRO A 84 -21.47 -9.66 12.15
N PRO A 85 -20.61 -10.42 11.44
CA PRO A 85 -19.46 -9.83 10.80
C PRO A 85 -19.98 -8.74 9.85
N VAL A 86 -19.30 -7.58 9.85
CA VAL A 86 -19.51 -6.56 8.82
C VAL A 86 -19.38 -7.29 7.49
N LEU A 87 -20.43 -7.33 6.69
CA LEU A 87 -20.40 -7.95 5.37
C LEU A 87 -19.41 -7.13 4.54
N GLU A 88 -18.17 -7.57 4.47
CA GLU A 88 -17.19 -7.01 3.56
C GLU A 88 -17.64 -7.38 2.15
N ALA A 89 -18.19 -6.39 1.44
CA ALA A 89 -18.41 -6.51 0.01
C ALA A 89 -17.06 -6.78 -0.67
N SER A 90 -17.04 -7.57 -1.73
CA SER A 90 -15.87 -7.76 -2.60
C SER A 90 -16.28 -7.49 -4.03
N ILE A 91 -15.38 -6.92 -4.84
CA ILE A 91 -15.61 -6.68 -6.26
C ILE A 91 -14.59 -7.51 -7.03
N TYR A 92 -14.99 -8.70 -7.48
CA TYR A 92 -14.08 -9.58 -8.20
C TYR A 92 -14.01 -9.24 -9.69
N ALA A 93 -12.81 -9.35 -10.25
CA ALA A 93 -12.54 -9.21 -11.66
C ALA A 93 -11.48 -10.20 -12.14
N LEU A 94 -11.53 -10.48 -13.44
CA LEU A 94 -10.44 -11.11 -14.16
C LEU A 94 -9.45 -10.02 -14.57
N TYR A 95 -8.18 -10.16 -14.19
CA TYR A 95 -7.13 -9.23 -14.59
C TYR A 95 -6.05 -9.97 -15.37
N SER A 96 -5.68 -9.43 -16.52
CA SER A 96 -4.60 -9.94 -17.35
C SER A 96 -3.61 -8.82 -17.68
N ASN A 97 -2.34 -9.04 -17.33
CA ASN A 97 -1.22 -8.17 -17.70
C ASN A 97 -0.01 -8.98 -18.21
N GLU A 98 1.15 -8.33 -18.41
CA GLU A 98 2.39 -8.96 -18.92
C GLU A 98 2.83 -10.21 -18.14
N GLY A 99 2.64 -10.21 -16.81
CA GLY A 99 3.18 -11.25 -15.92
C GLY A 99 2.12 -12.04 -15.16
N CYS A 100 0.85 -11.66 -15.25
CA CYS A 100 -0.21 -12.23 -14.43
C CYS A 100 -1.52 -12.40 -15.22
N HIS A 101 -2.17 -13.54 -14.99
CA HIS A 101 -3.56 -13.77 -15.33
C HIS A 101 -4.25 -14.28 -14.08
N ASP A 102 -4.97 -13.40 -13.39
CA ASP A 102 -5.70 -13.72 -12.17
C ASP A 102 -7.20 -13.64 -12.42
N GLU A 103 -7.88 -14.76 -12.21
CA GLU A 103 -9.31 -14.91 -12.48
C GLU A 103 -10.19 -14.34 -11.37
N ASN A 104 -9.62 -13.99 -10.21
CA ASN A 104 -10.38 -13.61 -9.02
C ASN A 104 -9.71 -12.53 -8.18
N VAL A 105 -9.27 -11.44 -8.82
CA VAL A 105 -8.74 -10.26 -8.13
C VAL A 105 -9.89 -9.52 -7.44
N ASP A 106 -9.83 -9.35 -6.12
CA ASP A 106 -10.71 -8.42 -5.41
C ASP A 106 -10.21 -6.99 -5.62
N LEU A 107 -10.94 -6.22 -6.42
CA LEU A 107 -10.63 -4.84 -6.76
C LEU A 107 -11.07 -3.85 -5.67
N LEU A 108 -11.93 -4.23 -4.72
CA LEU A 108 -12.47 -3.28 -3.77
C LEU A 108 -11.38 -2.60 -2.92
N PRO A 109 -10.33 -3.29 -2.43
CA PRO A 109 -9.22 -2.64 -1.74
C PRO A 109 -8.53 -1.56 -2.60
N SER A 110 -8.21 -1.87 -3.86
CA SER A 110 -7.57 -0.92 -4.79
C SER A 110 -8.47 0.27 -5.12
N ILE A 111 -9.77 0.01 -5.35
CA ILE A 111 -10.77 1.07 -5.60
C ILE A 111 -10.93 1.97 -4.37
N LYS A 112 -10.94 1.40 -3.15
CA LYS A 112 -11.03 2.16 -1.90
C LYS A 112 -9.81 3.04 -1.69
N GLU A 113 -8.63 2.50 -1.97
CA GLU A 113 -7.36 3.23 -1.89
C GLU A 113 -7.32 4.38 -2.89
N GLU A 114 -7.57 4.11 -4.18
CA GLU A 114 -7.49 5.17 -5.19
C GLU A 114 -8.55 6.25 -4.96
N ALA A 115 -9.77 5.88 -4.56
CA ALA A 115 -10.81 6.86 -4.20
C ALA A 115 -10.41 7.75 -3.01
N TYR A 116 -9.62 7.23 -2.07
CA TYR A 116 -9.05 8.01 -0.98
C TYR A 116 -7.94 8.94 -1.48
N LEU A 117 -7.02 8.44 -2.31
CA LEU A 117 -5.90 9.21 -2.86
C LEU A 117 -6.35 10.32 -3.82
N GLN A 118 -7.42 10.11 -4.58
CA GLN A 118 -8.04 11.17 -5.40
C GLN A 118 -8.55 12.35 -4.56
N LYS A 119 -8.91 12.12 -3.29
CA LYS A 119 -9.36 13.16 -2.36
C LYS A 119 -8.24 13.71 -1.46
N ASN A 120 -7.15 12.96 -1.30
CA ASN A 120 -6.01 13.27 -0.44
C ASN A 120 -4.71 13.01 -1.23
N PRO A 121 -4.42 13.76 -2.29
CA PRO A 121 -3.27 13.51 -3.16
C PRO A 121 -1.94 13.57 -2.41
N GLU A 122 -1.85 14.40 -1.38
CA GLU A 122 -0.69 14.53 -0.48
C GLU A 122 -0.37 13.26 0.31
N ALA A 123 -1.32 12.32 0.42
CA ALA A 123 -1.10 11.04 1.09
C ALA A 123 -0.37 10.02 0.19
N ARG A 124 -0.27 10.25 -1.14
CA ARG A 124 0.36 9.30 -2.08
C ARG A 124 1.78 8.91 -1.67
N PRO A 125 2.69 9.85 -1.31
CA PRO A 125 4.03 9.47 -0.89
C PRO A 125 4.04 8.61 0.39
N ALA A 126 3.23 8.99 1.38
CA ALA A 126 3.16 8.22 2.62
C ALA A 126 2.60 6.80 2.40
N ARG A 127 1.65 6.64 1.48
CA ARG A 127 1.09 5.35 1.08
C ARG A 127 2.12 4.48 0.34
N ALA A 128 2.87 5.04 -0.60
CA ALA A 128 3.95 4.32 -1.27
C ALA A 128 5.02 3.85 -0.27
N LEU A 129 5.40 4.72 0.68
CA LEU A 129 6.30 4.35 1.78
C LEU A 129 5.74 3.17 2.59
N HIS A 130 4.44 3.14 2.90
CA HIS A 130 3.80 2.05 3.65
C HIS A 130 3.84 0.71 2.89
N VAL A 131 3.72 0.73 1.56
CA VAL A 131 3.90 -0.47 0.71
C VAL A 131 5.34 -0.98 0.82
N MET A 132 6.33 -0.10 0.62
CA MET A 132 7.75 -0.45 0.78
C MET A 132 8.05 -1.00 2.18
N CYS A 133 7.43 -0.42 3.23
CA CYS A 133 7.57 -0.89 4.60
C CYS A 133 6.97 -2.29 4.81
N THR A 134 5.91 -2.63 4.10
CA THR A 134 5.24 -3.93 4.16
C THR A 134 6.04 -4.99 3.40
N GLU A 135 6.58 -4.64 2.24
CA GLU A 135 7.34 -5.54 1.37
C GLU A 135 8.79 -5.74 1.84
N GLY A 136 9.33 -4.77 2.58
CA GLY A 136 10.73 -4.77 3.00
C GLY A 136 11.66 -4.14 1.97
N ASP A 137 11.14 -3.32 1.05
CA ASP A 137 11.92 -2.64 0.04
C ASP A 137 12.66 -1.43 0.64
N VAL A 138 13.82 -1.72 1.23
CA VAL A 138 14.69 -0.70 1.82
C VAL A 138 15.25 0.24 0.76
N GLN A 139 15.61 -0.27 -0.41
CA GLN A 139 16.25 0.53 -1.44
C GLN A 139 15.27 1.53 -2.04
N GLY A 140 14.07 1.08 -2.44
CA GLY A 140 13.02 1.95 -2.95
C GLY A 140 12.59 3.00 -1.93
N MET A 141 12.52 2.63 -0.64
CA MET A 141 12.26 3.60 0.43
C MET A 141 13.33 4.71 0.47
N ILE A 142 14.62 4.35 0.40
CA ILE A 142 15.72 5.33 0.47
C ILE A 142 15.72 6.24 -0.75
N GLU A 143 15.58 5.66 -1.96
CA GLU A 143 15.52 6.41 -3.21
C GLU A 143 14.36 7.42 -3.19
N MET A 144 13.17 6.96 -2.81
CA MET A 144 11.99 7.81 -2.67
C MET A 144 12.20 8.96 -1.69
N LEU A 145 12.79 8.68 -0.53
CA LEU A 145 13.02 9.71 0.50
C LEU A 145 14.04 10.75 0.04
N HIS A 146 15.10 10.35 -0.67
CA HIS A 146 16.07 11.27 -1.26
C HIS A 146 15.44 12.17 -2.33
N ASP A 147 14.59 11.61 -3.19
CA ASP A 147 13.89 12.40 -4.23
C ASP A 147 12.95 13.45 -3.63
N LEU A 148 12.33 13.13 -2.48
CA LEU A 148 11.40 14.04 -1.79
C LEU A 148 12.09 15.14 -0.98
N ASP A 149 13.29 14.90 -0.45
CA ASP A 149 14.06 15.91 0.30
C ASP A 149 14.37 17.15 -0.58
N GLY A 150 14.49 16.96 -1.89
CA GLY A 150 14.67 18.03 -2.87
C GLY A 150 13.42 18.83 -3.23
N GLN A 151 12.22 18.44 -2.77
CA GLN A 151 10.92 18.95 -3.25
C GLN A 151 10.11 19.73 -2.19
N GLU A 152 10.75 20.36 -1.20
CA GLU A 152 10.08 21.04 -0.06
C GLU A 152 9.05 20.15 0.68
N THR A 153 9.20 18.83 0.58
CA THR A 153 8.24 17.89 1.17
C THR A 153 8.60 17.61 2.61
N ASP A 154 7.61 17.65 3.51
CA ASP A 154 7.83 17.32 4.92
C ASP A 154 7.97 15.81 5.14
N ILE A 155 9.20 15.30 5.02
CA ILE A 155 9.55 13.88 5.24
C ILE A 155 9.03 13.39 6.60
N GLY A 156 9.05 14.23 7.63
CA GLY A 156 8.56 13.86 8.95
C GLY A 156 7.07 13.54 8.97
N SER A 157 6.26 14.30 8.22
CA SER A 157 4.83 14.01 8.05
C SER A 157 4.60 12.71 7.28
N ILE A 158 5.46 12.38 6.32
CA ILE A 158 5.42 11.10 5.58
C ILE A 158 5.72 9.92 6.52
N LEU A 159 6.81 9.99 7.28
CA LEU A 159 7.20 8.92 8.21
C LEU A 159 6.17 8.72 9.32
N SER A 160 5.60 9.80 9.83
CA SER A 160 4.62 9.77 10.92
C SER A 160 3.17 9.58 10.47
N TYR A 161 2.93 9.48 9.15
CA TYR A 161 1.60 9.25 8.59
C TYR A 161 0.98 7.98 9.14
N GLN A 162 -0.27 8.10 9.58
CA GLN A 162 -1.10 7.02 10.07
C GLN A 162 -2.23 6.79 9.09
N ASP A 163 -2.27 5.61 8.49
CA ASP A 163 -3.13 5.30 7.36
C ASP A 163 -4.56 4.95 7.81
N PRO A 164 -5.59 5.76 7.48
CA PRO A 164 -6.97 5.45 7.83
C PRO A 164 -7.51 4.16 7.20
N LEU A 165 -6.95 3.74 6.07
CA LEU A 165 -7.38 2.52 5.38
C LEU A 165 -6.81 1.25 6.01
N SER A 166 -5.67 1.36 6.70
CA SER A 166 -5.00 0.28 7.45
C SER A 166 -5.14 0.47 8.96
N ASN A 167 -6.32 0.89 9.43
CA ASN A 167 -6.63 1.05 10.85
C ASN A 167 -5.60 1.93 11.60
N MET A 168 -5.28 3.10 11.04
CA MET A 168 -4.33 4.08 11.58
C MET A 168 -2.91 3.54 11.83
N LYS A 169 -2.52 2.43 11.19
CA LYS A 169 -1.13 1.95 11.26
C LYS A 169 -0.18 2.95 10.60
N SER A 170 1.00 3.10 11.17
CA SER A 170 2.12 3.79 10.52
C SER A 170 3.04 2.78 9.84
N GLY A 171 4.00 3.25 9.04
CA GLY A 171 5.01 2.39 8.41
C GLY A 171 5.76 1.52 9.42
N LEU A 172 6.01 2.03 10.63
CA LEU A 172 6.64 1.24 11.71
C LEU A 172 5.76 0.08 12.19
N HIS A 173 4.44 0.28 12.30
CA HIS A 173 3.52 -0.81 12.64
C HIS A 173 3.53 -1.88 11.54
N LEU A 174 3.48 -1.46 10.28
CA LEU A 174 3.48 -2.37 9.13
C LEU A 174 4.77 -3.18 9.04
N ALA A 175 5.93 -2.53 9.22
CA ALA A 175 7.22 -3.22 9.24
C ALA A 175 7.29 -4.27 10.36
N LEU A 176 6.77 -3.95 11.55
CA LEU A 176 6.75 -4.85 12.70
C LEU A 176 5.81 -6.04 12.52
N GLU A 177 4.61 -5.82 11.97
CA GLU A 177 3.66 -6.90 11.70
C GLU A 177 4.13 -7.85 10.59
N ASN A 178 4.89 -7.34 9.62
CA ASN A 178 5.39 -8.11 8.47
C ASN A 178 6.83 -8.63 8.65
N GLY A 179 7.43 -8.52 9.84
CA GLY A 179 8.77 -9.07 10.10
C GLY A 179 9.92 -8.34 9.40
N ARG A 180 9.73 -7.08 8.97
CA ARG A 180 10.73 -6.32 8.19
C ARG A 180 11.72 -5.62 9.12
N GLN A 181 12.73 -6.37 9.57
CA GLN A 181 13.68 -5.88 10.57
C GLN A 181 14.49 -4.66 10.12
N ASP A 182 15.03 -4.69 8.91
CA ASP A 182 15.85 -3.59 8.39
C ASP A 182 15.04 -2.30 8.24
N VAL A 183 13.82 -2.41 7.70
CA VAL A 183 12.87 -1.29 7.63
C VAL A 183 12.56 -0.73 9.02
N ALA A 184 12.25 -1.58 10.00
CA ALA A 184 11.95 -1.13 11.36
C ALA A 184 13.12 -0.36 11.99
N TRP A 185 14.35 -0.84 11.79
CA TRP A 185 15.56 -0.16 12.26
C TRP A 185 15.76 1.20 11.58
N ILE A 186 15.57 1.28 10.27
CA ILE A 186 15.74 2.52 9.50
C ILE A 186 14.69 3.55 9.90
N LEU A 187 13.41 3.16 9.99
CA LEU A 187 12.34 4.05 10.44
C LEU A 187 12.60 4.59 11.85
N LEU A 188 13.02 3.73 12.77
CA LEU A 188 13.38 4.16 14.14
C LEU A 188 14.61 5.06 14.14
N TRP A 189 15.63 4.78 13.33
CA TRP A 189 16.80 5.63 13.22
C TRP A 189 16.41 7.04 12.79
N MET A 190 15.61 7.14 11.73
CA MET A 190 15.23 8.42 11.13
C MET A 190 14.21 9.20 11.96
N GLY A 191 13.19 8.54 12.52
CA GLY A 191 12.00 9.21 13.05
C GLY A 191 11.73 9.05 14.54
N SER A 192 12.63 8.41 15.31
CA SER A 192 12.45 8.27 16.77
C SER A 192 13.34 9.20 17.58
N ALA A 193 12.88 9.60 18.76
CA ALA A 193 13.68 10.33 19.74
C ALA A 193 14.49 9.39 20.65
N ALA A 194 14.61 8.11 20.28
CA ALA A 194 15.39 7.14 21.05
C ALA A 194 16.88 7.53 21.09
N ASP A 195 17.52 7.33 22.24
CA ASP A 195 18.95 7.59 22.41
C ASP A 195 19.77 6.79 21.38
N VAL A 196 20.76 7.45 20.76
CA VAL A 196 21.61 6.87 19.71
C VAL A 196 22.34 5.60 20.17
N ASN A 197 22.64 5.48 21.47
CA ASN A 197 23.31 4.30 22.03
C ASN A 197 22.40 3.07 22.16
N ARG A 198 21.08 3.23 22.02
CA ARG A 198 20.14 2.10 21.92
C ARG A 198 20.20 1.43 20.54
N PHE A 199 20.82 2.07 19.55
CA PHE A 199 20.96 1.50 18.21
C PHE A 199 22.25 0.66 18.10
N PRO A 200 22.16 -0.58 17.61
CA PRO A 200 23.33 -1.39 17.30
C PRO A 200 24.32 -0.64 16.39
N VAL A 201 25.62 -0.86 16.59
CA VAL A 201 26.68 -0.15 15.82
C VAL A 201 26.52 -0.35 14.31
N ASN A 202 26.20 -1.57 13.89
CA ASN A 202 25.97 -1.91 12.48
C ASN A 202 24.80 -1.13 11.89
N VAL A 203 23.68 -0.98 12.61
CA VAL A 203 22.53 -0.19 12.15
C VAL A 203 22.93 1.27 11.91
N ARG A 204 23.70 1.85 12.84
CA ARG A 204 24.19 3.24 12.72
C ARG A 204 25.11 3.43 11.52
N GLN A 205 26.09 2.54 11.36
CA GLN A 205 27.02 2.58 10.23
C GLN A 205 26.34 2.39 8.89
N THR A 206 25.37 1.46 8.81
CA THR A 206 24.58 1.25 7.58
C THR A 206 23.77 2.49 7.23
N ALA A 207 23.11 3.11 8.21
CA ALA A 207 22.35 4.34 7.96
C ALA A 207 23.25 5.49 7.48
N GLU A 208 24.43 5.66 8.08
CA GLU A 208 25.42 6.65 7.64
C GLU A 208 25.89 6.39 6.19
N LEU A 209 26.17 5.14 5.83
CA LEU A 209 26.58 4.76 4.46
C LEU A 209 25.48 5.00 3.43
N MET A 210 24.21 4.87 3.83
CA MET A 210 23.03 5.16 3.01
C MET A 210 22.69 6.65 2.95
N GLY A 211 23.45 7.50 3.64
CA GLY A 211 23.18 8.94 3.72
C GLY A 211 21.93 9.29 4.55
N LEU A 212 21.45 8.36 5.39
CA LEU A 212 20.25 8.54 6.19
C LEU A 212 20.58 9.24 7.51
N GLY A 213 20.19 10.51 7.60
CA GLY A 213 20.23 11.28 8.84
C GLY A 213 19.11 10.91 9.82
N ARG A 214 19.25 11.38 11.06
CA ARG A 214 18.14 11.42 12.02
C ARG A 214 17.39 12.73 11.86
N LEU A 215 16.07 12.67 11.75
CA LEU A 215 15.24 13.87 11.69
C LEU A 215 15.09 14.46 13.09
N ASP A 216 14.96 15.79 13.16
CA ASP A 216 14.54 16.43 14.41
C ASP A 216 13.09 16.02 14.70
N VAL A 217 12.91 15.39 15.85
CA VAL A 217 11.61 14.88 16.31
C VAL A 217 10.81 16.00 16.99
N HIS A 218 11.36 17.19 17.22
CA HIS A 218 10.60 18.35 17.68
C HIS A 218 10.48 19.35 16.52
N PRO A 219 9.28 19.73 16.02
CA PRO A 219 7.91 19.61 16.56
C PRO A 219 7.12 18.37 16.09
N ARG A 220 7.79 17.35 15.57
CA ARG A 220 7.16 16.16 14.99
C ARG A 220 6.72 15.16 16.06
N LYS A 221 5.96 14.14 15.69
CA LYS A 221 5.56 13.07 16.62
C LYS A 221 6.57 11.94 16.52
N ASP A 222 7.15 11.54 17.65
CA ASP A 222 8.04 10.37 17.72
C ASP A 222 7.27 9.15 17.18
N LEU A 223 7.86 8.43 16.22
CA LEU A 223 7.22 7.25 15.62
C LEU A 223 6.84 6.20 16.67
N ARG A 224 7.57 6.14 17.78
CA ARG A 224 7.32 5.20 18.89
C ARG A 224 6.03 5.52 19.66
N GLU A 225 5.57 6.78 19.60
CA GLU A 225 4.36 7.25 20.28
C GLU A 225 3.09 7.14 19.41
N LEU A 226 3.24 6.77 18.14
CA LEU A 226 2.10 6.52 17.26
C LEU A 226 1.34 5.29 17.73
N LYS A 227 0.01 5.42 17.79
CA LYS A 227 -0.90 4.34 18.17
C LYS A 227 -1.74 3.95 16.97
N ASP A 228 -1.80 2.67 16.64
CA ASP A 228 -2.76 2.19 15.65
C ASP A 228 -4.21 2.38 16.13
N GLY A 229 -5.17 2.00 15.29
CA GLY A 229 -6.60 2.14 15.56
C GLY A 229 -7.11 1.22 16.68
N GLN A 230 -6.30 0.25 17.14
CA GLN A 230 -6.56 -0.54 18.36
C GLN A 230 -5.93 0.10 19.60
N GLY A 231 -5.26 1.24 19.47
CA GLY A 231 -4.57 1.93 20.55
C GLY A 231 -3.20 1.35 20.91
N ARG A 232 -2.66 0.43 20.09
CA ARG A 232 -1.38 -0.25 20.33
C ARG A 232 -0.22 0.62 19.85
N LEU A 233 0.85 0.68 20.64
CA LEU A 233 2.12 1.26 20.19
C LEU A 233 2.92 0.26 19.35
N ALA A 234 3.93 0.74 18.63
CA ALA A 234 4.91 -0.11 17.95
C ALA A 234 5.53 -1.16 18.90
N GLN A 235 5.82 -0.78 20.15
CA GLN A 235 6.32 -1.73 21.15
C GLN A 235 5.34 -2.88 21.45
N ASP A 236 4.04 -2.58 21.50
CA ASP A 236 3.00 -3.58 21.79
C ASP A 236 2.84 -4.57 20.64
N VAL A 237 3.00 -4.10 19.39
CA VAL A 237 3.05 -4.95 18.19
C VAL A 237 4.26 -5.87 18.23
N ALA A 238 5.46 -5.33 18.50
CA ALA A 238 6.69 -6.14 18.57
C ALA A 238 6.60 -7.25 19.64
N ARG A 239 5.97 -6.96 20.79
CA ARG A 239 5.75 -7.93 21.88
C ARG A 239 4.82 -9.08 21.52
N GLN A 240 4.00 -8.96 20.47
CA GLN A 240 3.14 -10.08 20.02
C GLN A 240 3.97 -11.18 19.34
N ASN A 241 5.13 -10.84 18.77
CA ASN A 241 6.04 -11.77 18.11
C ASN A 241 7.49 -11.60 18.62
N PRO A 242 7.75 -11.90 19.91
CA PRO A 242 9.02 -11.58 20.54
C PRO A 242 10.21 -12.33 19.93
N GLU A 243 9.99 -13.52 19.37
CA GLU A 243 11.02 -14.32 18.70
C GLU A 243 11.61 -13.60 17.48
N VAL A 244 10.77 -12.89 16.72
CA VAL A 244 11.20 -12.09 15.57
C VAL A 244 11.86 -10.79 16.03
N TRP A 245 11.40 -10.22 17.15
CA TRP A 245 11.74 -8.86 17.58
C TRP A 245 12.67 -8.79 18.79
N THR A 246 13.33 -9.89 19.16
CA THR A 246 14.17 -9.98 20.37
C THR A 246 15.22 -8.86 20.41
N ALA A 247 15.95 -8.63 19.31
CA ALA A 247 16.97 -7.59 19.23
C ALA A 247 16.40 -6.16 19.44
N LEU A 248 15.23 -5.84 18.86
CA LEU A 248 14.59 -4.53 19.06
C LEU A 248 14.09 -4.37 20.51
N LEU A 249 13.57 -5.44 21.10
CA LEU A 249 13.01 -5.40 22.46
C LEU A 249 14.11 -5.28 23.51
N GLU A 250 15.23 -6.01 23.37
CA GLU A 250 16.34 -6.02 24.33
C GLU A 250 17.12 -4.70 24.35
N THR A 251 17.25 -4.04 23.20
CA THR A 251 17.89 -2.71 23.12
C THR A 251 17.06 -1.61 23.79
N GLY A 252 15.77 -1.87 24.02
CA GLY A 252 14.83 -0.88 24.55
C GLY A 252 14.61 0.30 23.60
N VAL A 253 14.95 0.18 22.32
CA VAL A 253 14.79 1.28 21.34
C VAL A 253 13.32 1.69 21.18
N LEU A 254 12.40 0.71 21.28
CA LEU A 254 10.95 0.92 21.22
C LEU A 254 10.33 1.47 22.51
N SER A 255 11.08 1.51 23.62
CA SER A 255 10.58 2.02 24.90
C SER A 255 10.57 3.56 24.90
N LEU A 256 9.42 4.14 25.23
CA LEU A 256 9.25 5.58 25.44
C LEU A 256 10.07 6.07 26.64
#